data_AF-A0A3A8HRG1-F1
#
_entry.id   AF-A0A3A8HRG1-F1
#
_cell.length_a   1.000
_cell.length_b   1.000
_cell.length_c   1.000
_cell.angle_alpha   90.00
_cell.angle_beta   90.00
_cell.angle_gamma   90.00
#
_symmetry.space_group_name_H-M   'P 1'
#
loop_
_entity.id
_entity.type
_entity.pdbx_description
1 polymer ?
#
loop_
_entity_poly.entity_id
_entity_poly.type
_entity_poly.pdbx_seq_one_letter_code
_entity_poly.pdbx_strand_id
1 'polypeptide(L)'
;MASMFEAMARHRPEWLAQGILMRAVETEPAVRALMIEQLGENLPREEIPGVTEEEVTEGGWRADVCVAWKHRTARLELKLLAGFTRRQEEALKRREVDLLILPSKEGRELPDGLPVLTWRELADAALDPCLKQLLAEVSASSTRRLEEISGTELEQDLNSFVGEREERRWGLMYRFLSTVHQHLNEEAPTEYRASDGWARTPKGEEPYYGFCFWLGDDAKPRYWLGFWRSNNTKKPVFGLSAPSERGPPVLFEEPLSFNAGALARRILSEARGYNCQPR
;
A
#
# COMPACT_ATOMS: atom_id res chain seq x y z
N MET A 1 -14.25 14.81 11.70
CA MET A 1 -13.70 14.19 12.92
C MET A 1 -12.98 12.91 12.53
N ALA A 2 -11.77 12.68 13.04
CA ALA A 2 -11.07 11.41 12.83
C ALA A 2 -11.83 10.27 13.53
N SER A 3 -11.91 9.12 12.86
CA SER A 3 -12.44 7.87 13.46
C SER A 3 -11.53 7.36 14.58
N MET A 4 -12.01 6.42 15.40
CA MET A 4 -11.22 5.86 16.49
C MET A 4 -9.98 5.13 15.96
N PHE A 5 -10.13 4.37 14.89
CA PHE A 5 -9.05 3.75 14.15
C PHE A 5 -8.04 4.79 13.66
N GLU A 6 -8.47 5.89 13.04
CA GLU A 6 -7.53 6.93 12.58
C GLU A 6 -6.81 7.63 13.74
N ALA A 7 -7.52 7.86 14.85
CA ALA A 7 -6.93 8.44 16.07
C ALA A 7 -5.89 7.50 16.69
N MET A 8 -6.13 6.18 16.65
CA MET A 8 -5.23 5.15 17.14
C MET A 8 -4.08 4.82 16.18
N ALA A 9 -4.35 4.88 14.87
CA ALA A 9 -3.41 4.48 13.83
C ALA A 9 -2.17 5.36 13.85
N ARG A 10 -2.28 6.62 14.30
CA ARG A 10 -1.24 7.67 14.35
C ARG A 10 -0.53 7.83 13.00
N HIS A 11 0.32 6.87 12.62
CA HIS A 11 1.11 6.80 11.39
C HIS A 11 1.20 5.41 10.73
N ARG A 12 0.57 4.35 11.26
CA ARG A 12 0.70 2.96 10.76
C ARG A 12 -0.65 2.23 10.70
N PRO A 13 -1.55 2.64 9.80
CA PRO A 13 -2.85 2.00 9.67
C PRO A 13 -2.72 0.51 9.35
N GLU A 14 -1.72 0.08 8.60
CA GLU A 14 -1.48 -1.33 8.26
C GLU A 14 -1.13 -2.17 9.50
N TRP A 15 -0.27 -1.66 10.39
CA TRP A 15 0.11 -2.37 11.62
C TRP A 15 -1.02 -2.41 12.63
N LEU A 16 -1.77 -1.31 12.76
CA LEU A 16 -2.96 -1.31 13.61
C LEU A 16 -4.01 -2.28 13.06
N ALA A 17 -4.23 -2.30 11.75
CA ALA A 17 -5.15 -3.24 11.10
C ALA A 17 -4.71 -4.70 11.29
N GLN A 18 -3.41 -4.97 11.20
CA GLN A 18 -2.80 -6.26 11.51
C GLN A 18 -3.10 -6.68 12.96
N GLY A 19 -2.81 -5.81 13.95
CA GLY A 19 -3.09 -6.10 15.36
C GLY A 19 -4.58 -6.29 15.65
N ILE A 20 -5.46 -5.51 15.00
CA ILE A 20 -6.92 -5.66 15.08
C ILE A 20 -7.34 -7.02 14.51
N LEU A 21 -6.79 -7.44 13.37
CA LEU A 21 -7.06 -8.75 12.78
C LEU A 21 -6.59 -9.87 13.71
N MET A 22 -5.35 -9.80 14.23
CA MET A 22 -4.82 -10.82 15.14
C MET A 22 -5.73 -10.98 16.34
N ARG A 23 -6.15 -9.86 16.95
CA ARG A 23 -7.11 -9.87 18.06
C ARG A 23 -8.43 -10.53 17.66
N ALA A 24 -8.95 -10.22 16.47
CA ALA A 24 -10.19 -10.82 15.98
C ALA A 24 -10.07 -12.33 15.80
N VAL A 25 -8.96 -12.82 15.26
CA VAL A 25 -8.68 -14.25 15.12
C VAL A 25 -8.61 -14.93 16.49
N GLU A 26 -7.96 -14.30 17.48
CA GLU A 26 -7.83 -14.85 18.82
C GLU A 26 -9.16 -14.89 19.59
N THR A 27 -10.00 -13.86 19.45
CA THR A 27 -11.18 -13.71 20.32
C THR A 27 -12.55 -13.96 19.69
N GLU A 28 -12.68 -13.91 18.36
CA GLU A 28 -13.98 -14.02 17.69
C GLU A 28 -14.14 -15.38 16.97
N PRO A 29 -14.91 -16.34 17.53
CA PRO A 29 -15.14 -17.63 16.89
C PRO A 29 -15.76 -17.52 15.49
N ALA A 30 -16.64 -16.53 15.29
CA ALA A 30 -17.28 -16.29 13.99
C ALA A 30 -16.29 -15.80 12.93
N VAL A 31 -15.29 -14.99 13.32
CA VAL A 31 -14.20 -14.56 12.41
C VAL A 31 -13.33 -15.77 12.04
N ARG A 32 -12.97 -16.62 13.02
CA ARG A 32 -12.24 -17.86 12.72
C ARG A 32 -13.02 -18.78 11.79
N ALA A 33 -14.32 -18.97 12.04
CA ALA A 33 -15.17 -19.81 11.20
C ALA A 33 -15.21 -19.31 9.75
N LEU A 34 -15.38 -18.00 9.55
CA LEU A 34 -15.34 -17.37 8.23
C LEU A 34 -13.99 -17.61 7.52
N MET A 35 -12.87 -17.46 8.24
CA MET A 35 -11.54 -17.69 7.68
C MET A 35 -11.31 -19.15 7.29
N ILE A 36 -11.71 -20.09 8.14
CA ILE A 36 -11.61 -21.53 7.86
C ILE A 36 -12.44 -21.91 6.63
N GLU A 37 -13.66 -21.39 6.53
CA GLU A 37 -14.53 -21.59 5.36
C GLU A 37 -13.86 -21.05 4.10
N GLN A 38 -13.30 -19.84 4.14
CA GLN A 38 -12.67 -19.22 2.98
C GLN A 38 -11.38 -19.93 2.55
N LEU A 39 -10.61 -20.48 3.48
CA LEU A 39 -9.44 -21.33 3.20
C LEU A 39 -9.85 -22.66 2.55
N GLY A 40 -11.11 -23.09 2.70
CA GLY A 40 -11.59 -24.37 2.16
C GLY A 40 -10.98 -25.59 2.84
N GLU A 41 -10.46 -25.42 4.06
CA GLU A 41 -9.75 -26.47 4.80
C GLU A 41 -10.60 -27.05 5.93
N ASN A 42 -10.38 -28.32 6.26
CA ASN A 42 -11.03 -28.96 7.40
C ASN A 42 -10.26 -28.68 8.70
N LEU A 43 -10.30 -27.43 9.17
CA LEU A 43 -9.64 -26.98 10.39
C LEU A 43 -10.61 -26.95 11.59
N PRO A 44 -10.11 -27.15 12.82
CA PRO A 44 -10.97 -27.15 14.00
C PRO A 44 -11.54 -25.76 14.28
N ARG A 45 -12.87 -25.60 14.21
CA ARG A 45 -13.55 -24.31 14.39
C ARG A 45 -13.44 -23.73 15.81
N GLU A 46 -13.37 -24.61 16.80
CA GLU A 46 -13.32 -24.24 18.22
C GLU A 46 -11.89 -24.03 18.73
N GLU A 47 -10.86 -24.41 17.95
CA GLU A 47 -9.46 -24.16 18.31
C GLU A 47 -9.15 -22.67 18.18
N ILE A 48 -8.48 -22.12 19.20
CA ILE A 48 -7.86 -20.80 19.11
C ILE A 48 -6.45 -21.03 18.55
N PRO A 49 -6.17 -20.61 17.30
CA PRO A 49 -4.85 -20.79 16.72
C PRO A 49 -3.83 -19.86 17.37
N GLY A 50 -2.55 -20.21 17.27
CA GLY A 50 -1.46 -19.27 17.52
C GLY A 50 -1.42 -18.25 16.39
N VAL A 51 -1.24 -16.97 16.71
CA VAL A 51 -1.14 -15.90 15.72
C VAL A 51 0.18 -15.16 15.87
N THR A 52 0.96 -15.07 14.80
CA THR A 52 2.26 -14.39 14.75
C THR A 52 2.24 -13.31 13.68
N GLU A 53 2.98 -12.24 13.91
CA GLU A 53 3.16 -11.15 12.96
C GLU A 53 4.49 -11.25 12.22
N GLU A 54 4.50 -10.71 10.99
CA GLU A 54 5.73 -10.41 10.25
C GLU A 54 6.72 -11.59 10.13
N GLU A 55 6.21 -12.80 9.85
CA GLU A 55 7.02 -14.02 9.82
C GLU A 55 7.78 -14.18 8.49
N VAL A 56 9.10 -14.35 8.57
CA VAL A 56 9.96 -14.58 7.41
C VAL A 56 9.78 -16.02 6.93
N THR A 57 9.39 -16.15 5.65
CA THR A 57 9.23 -17.46 5.00
C THR A 57 10.53 -17.94 4.39
N GLU A 58 10.64 -19.26 4.14
CA GLU A 58 11.76 -19.86 3.42
C GLU A 58 11.94 -19.30 2.00
N GLY A 59 10.85 -18.78 1.40
CA GLY A 59 10.86 -18.12 0.09
C GLY A 59 11.49 -16.71 0.09
N GLY A 60 11.96 -16.20 1.23
CA GLY A 60 12.61 -14.90 1.34
C GLY A 60 11.67 -13.70 1.28
N TRP A 61 10.36 -13.94 1.42
CA TRP A 61 9.34 -12.93 1.66
C TRP A 61 8.76 -13.09 3.07
N ARG A 62 7.98 -12.11 3.51
CA ARG A 62 7.47 -12.04 4.87
C ARG A 62 5.95 -11.96 4.84
N ALA A 63 5.29 -12.89 5.50
CA ALA A 63 3.84 -12.84 5.69
C ALA A 63 3.50 -11.79 6.74
N ASP A 64 2.43 -11.03 6.53
CA ASP A 64 2.00 -10.02 7.50
C ASP A 64 1.46 -10.68 8.77
N VAL A 65 0.68 -11.75 8.60
CA VAL A 65 0.15 -12.56 9.70
C VAL A 65 0.27 -14.04 9.36
N CYS A 66 0.73 -14.84 10.33
CA CYS A 66 0.65 -16.28 10.28
C CYS A 66 -0.35 -16.77 11.32
N VAL A 67 -1.23 -17.68 10.91
CA VAL A 67 -2.24 -18.30 11.78
C VAL A 67 -1.98 -19.79 11.84
N ALA A 68 -1.53 -20.27 13.00
CA ALA A 68 -1.09 -21.63 13.23
C ALA A 68 -2.10 -22.43 14.07
N TRP A 69 -2.74 -23.40 13.43
CA TRP A 69 -3.41 -24.51 14.09
C TRP A 69 -2.43 -25.66 14.27
N LYS A 70 -2.78 -26.63 15.13
CA LYS A 70 -1.93 -27.78 15.48
C LYS A 70 -1.26 -28.51 14.29
N HIS A 71 -1.92 -28.55 13.13
CA HIS A 71 -1.45 -29.28 11.94
C HIS A 71 -1.32 -28.43 10.68
N ARG A 72 -1.53 -27.11 10.78
CA ARG A 72 -1.54 -26.21 9.63
C ARG A 72 -1.21 -24.78 10.05
N THR A 73 -0.31 -24.14 9.31
CA THR A 73 -0.05 -22.71 9.42
C THR A 73 -0.48 -22.02 8.15
N ALA A 74 -1.48 -21.15 8.21
CA ALA A 74 -1.89 -20.30 7.09
C ALA A 74 -1.11 -18.97 7.09
N ARG A 75 -0.59 -18.58 5.93
CA ARG A 75 0.13 -17.32 5.70
C ARG A 75 -0.78 -16.30 5.05
N LEU A 76 -1.02 -15.20 5.74
CA LEU A 76 -1.92 -14.14 5.33
C LEU A 76 -1.12 -12.93 4.88
N GLU A 77 -1.65 -12.26 3.86
CA GLU A 77 -1.14 -10.99 3.37
C GLU A 77 -2.28 -9.96 3.38
N LEU A 78 -1.98 -8.78 3.92
CA LEU A 78 -2.97 -7.75 4.22
C LEU A 78 -2.73 -6.54 3.34
N LYS A 79 -3.76 -6.06 2.65
CA LYS A 79 -3.68 -4.77 1.95
C LYS A 79 -4.72 -3.80 2.48
N LEU A 80 -4.28 -2.55 2.63
CA LEU A 80 -5.13 -1.38 2.84
C LEU A 80 -4.97 -0.45 1.65
N LEU A 81 -3.79 0.18 1.54
CA LEU A 81 -3.49 1.16 0.50
C LEU A 81 -2.33 0.72 -0.39
N ALA A 82 -1.41 -0.09 0.15
CA ALA A 82 -0.25 -0.61 -0.56
C ALA A 82 -0.63 -1.47 -1.77
N GLY A 83 0.18 -1.38 -2.83
CA GLY A 83 0.31 -2.47 -3.81
C GLY A 83 1.02 -3.69 -3.22
N PHE A 84 1.11 -4.76 -4.01
CA PHE A 84 2.00 -5.88 -3.70
C PHE A 84 3.44 -5.52 -4.08
N THR A 85 4.40 -5.99 -3.31
CA THR A 85 5.81 -5.97 -3.72
C THR A 85 6.07 -7.13 -4.68
N ARG A 86 7.17 -7.08 -5.47
CA ARG A 86 7.57 -8.20 -6.36
C ARG A 86 7.57 -9.54 -5.67
N ARG A 87 8.14 -9.58 -4.46
CA ARG A 87 8.28 -10.82 -3.70
C ARG A 87 6.92 -11.35 -3.28
N GLN A 88 5.98 -10.47 -2.96
CA GLN A 88 4.60 -10.84 -2.66
C GLN A 88 3.87 -11.30 -3.93
N GLU A 89 4.07 -10.64 -5.08
CA GLU A 89 3.50 -11.12 -6.35
C GLU A 89 4.07 -12.48 -6.76
N GLU A 90 5.36 -12.71 -6.58
CA GLU A 90 6.01 -14.00 -6.78
C GLU A 90 5.45 -15.05 -5.82
N ALA A 91 5.28 -14.73 -4.54
CA ALA A 91 4.65 -15.60 -3.55
C ALA A 91 3.19 -15.93 -3.91
N LEU A 92 2.43 -14.95 -4.39
CA LEU A 92 1.05 -15.14 -4.88
C LEU A 92 1.01 -16.10 -6.07
N LYS A 93 1.90 -15.91 -7.05
CA LYS A 93 2.03 -16.81 -8.21
C LYS A 93 2.41 -18.22 -7.81
N ARG A 94 3.26 -18.38 -6.79
CA ARG A 94 3.71 -19.66 -6.24
C ARG A 94 2.75 -20.30 -5.24
N ARG A 95 1.63 -19.66 -4.91
CA ARG A 95 0.67 -20.11 -3.88
C ARG A 95 1.30 -20.27 -2.50
N GLU A 96 2.25 -19.39 -2.18
CA GLU A 96 2.85 -19.32 -0.84
C GLU A 96 2.02 -18.46 0.13
N VAL A 97 1.11 -17.64 -0.41
CA VAL A 97 0.06 -16.91 0.34
C VAL A 97 -1.20 -17.76 0.36
N ASP A 98 -1.71 -18.04 1.56
CA ASP A 98 -2.90 -18.88 1.76
C ASP A 98 -4.21 -18.08 1.73
N LEU A 99 -4.17 -16.82 2.19
CA LEU A 99 -5.35 -15.96 2.24
C LEU A 99 -4.97 -14.48 2.11
N LEU A 100 -5.70 -13.76 1.27
CA LEU A 100 -5.61 -12.30 1.17
C LEU A 100 -6.74 -11.61 1.94
N ILE A 101 -6.40 -10.51 2.61
CA ILE A 101 -7.39 -9.60 3.19
C ILE A 101 -7.25 -8.23 2.54
N LEU A 102 -8.31 -7.81 1.83
CA LEU A 102 -8.32 -6.61 0.99
C LEU A 102 -9.44 -5.64 1.39
N PRO A 103 -9.38 -4.37 0.97
CA PRO A 103 -10.50 -3.44 1.12
C PRO A 103 -11.71 -3.83 0.27
N SER A 104 -11.44 -4.30 -0.96
CA SER A 104 -12.42 -4.73 -1.96
C SER A 104 -11.83 -5.88 -2.78
N LYS A 105 -12.72 -6.75 -3.30
CA LYS A 105 -12.38 -7.82 -4.23
C LYS A 105 -12.29 -7.33 -5.68
N GLU A 106 -12.84 -6.15 -5.98
CA GLU A 106 -12.92 -5.61 -7.33
C GLU A 106 -11.62 -4.94 -7.78
N GLY A 107 -11.37 -4.95 -9.10
CA GLY A 107 -10.31 -4.15 -9.74
C GLY A 107 -8.88 -4.64 -9.55
N ARG A 108 -8.66 -5.87 -9.04
CA ARG A 108 -7.33 -6.49 -8.93
C ARG A 108 -7.29 -7.81 -9.68
N GLU A 109 -6.28 -7.98 -10.53
CA GLU A 109 -5.95 -9.28 -11.12
C GLU A 109 -5.29 -10.15 -10.04
N LEU A 110 -6.00 -11.16 -9.54
CA LEU A 110 -5.50 -12.10 -8.55
C LEU A 110 -5.40 -13.51 -9.17
N PRO A 111 -4.48 -14.37 -8.71
CA PRO A 111 -4.41 -15.75 -9.16
C PRO A 111 -5.74 -16.49 -8.96
N ASP A 112 -6.19 -17.24 -9.97
CA ASP A 112 -7.48 -17.93 -9.95
C ASP A 112 -7.69 -18.81 -8.71
N GLY A 113 -8.80 -18.63 -7.99
CA GLY A 113 -9.10 -19.46 -6.80
C GLY A 113 -8.19 -19.18 -5.60
N LEU A 114 -7.44 -18.07 -5.58
CA LEU A 114 -6.81 -17.61 -4.35
C LEU A 114 -7.90 -17.18 -3.35
N PRO A 115 -7.88 -17.67 -2.10
CA PRO A 115 -8.82 -17.24 -1.07
C PRO A 115 -8.68 -15.73 -0.77
N VAL A 116 -9.82 -15.03 -0.73
CA VAL A 116 -9.87 -13.59 -0.43
C VAL A 116 -11.02 -13.29 0.53
N LEU A 117 -10.70 -12.60 1.62
CA LEU A 117 -11.66 -11.90 2.47
C LEU A 117 -11.49 -10.40 2.35
N THR A 118 -12.55 -9.66 2.69
CA THR A 118 -12.51 -8.23 2.88
C THR A 118 -12.51 -7.87 4.35
N TRP A 119 -11.94 -6.71 4.66
CA TRP A 119 -12.07 -6.11 6.00
C TRP A 119 -13.53 -5.96 6.44
N ARG A 120 -14.43 -5.73 5.48
CA ARG A 120 -15.87 -5.63 5.75
C ARG A 120 -16.49 -6.97 6.14
N GLU A 121 -16.17 -8.04 5.43
CA GLU A 121 -16.64 -9.40 5.76
C GLU A 121 -16.19 -9.80 7.18
N LEU A 122 -14.94 -9.49 7.55
CA LEU A 122 -14.42 -9.72 8.91
C LEU A 122 -15.18 -8.91 9.96
N ALA A 123 -15.48 -7.64 9.68
CA ALA A 123 -16.27 -6.79 10.57
C ALA A 123 -17.71 -7.31 10.75
N ASP A 124 -18.32 -7.83 9.69
CA ASP A 124 -19.68 -8.35 9.75
C ASP A 124 -19.76 -9.65 10.57
N ALA A 125 -18.71 -10.46 10.54
CA ALA A 125 -18.57 -11.67 11.35
C ALA A 125 -18.28 -11.39 12.85
N ALA A 126 -17.57 -10.31 13.19
CA ALA A 126 -17.25 -9.99 14.58
C ALA A 126 -18.52 -9.71 15.41
N LEU A 127 -18.55 -10.26 16.63
CA LEU A 127 -19.66 -10.10 17.57
C LEU A 127 -19.36 -9.03 18.62
N ASP A 128 -18.10 -8.88 19.05
CA ASP A 128 -17.71 -7.79 19.94
C ASP A 128 -17.95 -6.42 19.25
N PRO A 129 -18.77 -5.53 19.83
CA PRO A 129 -19.12 -4.27 19.18
C PRO A 129 -17.94 -3.33 18.91
N CYS A 130 -16.94 -3.32 19.80
CA CYS A 130 -15.77 -2.45 19.67
C CYS A 130 -14.85 -2.93 18.55
N LEU A 131 -14.56 -4.23 18.54
CA LEU A 131 -13.75 -4.86 17.50
C LEU A 131 -14.44 -4.81 16.14
N LYS A 132 -15.76 -5.05 16.09
CA LYS A 132 -16.58 -4.87 14.89
C LYS A 132 -16.46 -3.45 14.34
N GLN A 133 -16.59 -2.44 15.20
CA GLN A 133 -16.43 -1.05 14.81
C GLN A 133 -15.01 -0.79 14.27
N LEU A 134 -13.97 -1.26 14.96
CA LEU A 134 -12.58 -1.10 14.52
C LEU A 134 -12.31 -1.74 13.16
N LEU A 135 -12.76 -2.97 12.92
CA LEU A 135 -12.64 -3.66 11.62
C LEU A 135 -13.42 -2.92 10.51
N ALA A 136 -14.62 -2.42 10.81
CA ALA A 136 -15.38 -1.61 9.87
C ALA A 136 -14.67 -0.28 9.54
N GLU A 137 -14.04 0.35 10.53
CA GLU A 137 -13.25 1.56 10.36
C GLU A 137 -11.95 1.30 9.58
N VAL A 138 -11.30 0.14 9.72
CA VAL A 138 -10.17 -0.28 8.87
C VAL A 138 -10.61 -0.32 7.41
N SER A 139 -11.73 -1.00 7.12
CA SER A 139 -12.31 -1.08 5.78
C SER A 139 -12.59 0.32 5.20
N ALA A 140 -13.30 1.17 5.94
CA ALA A 140 -13.60 2.53 5.49
C ALA A 140 -12.35 3.39 5.34
N SER A 141 -11.38 3.30 6.26
CA SER A 141 -10.14 4.09 6.23
C SER A 141 -9.24 3.72 5.04
N SER A 142 -9.17 2.43 4.68
CA SER A 142 -8.46 1.97 3.48
C SER A 142 -9.06 2.47 2.16
N THR A 143 -10.28 3.02 2.18
CA THR A 143 -10.89 3.71 1.02
C THR A 143 -10.76 5.24 1.08
N ARG A 144 -10.27 5.81 2.18
CA ARG A 144 -10.11 7.27 2.33
C ARG A 144 -8.88 7.76 1.60
N ARG A 145 -9.10 8.11 0.34
CA ARG A 145 -8.19 8.91 -0.49
C ARG A 145 -7.76 10.17 0.27
N LEU A 146 -6.46 10.41 0.31
CA LEU A 146 -5.90 11.69 0.74
C LEU A 146 -5.72 12.55 -0.51
N GLU A 147 -6.81 13.20 -0.93
CA GLU A 147 -6.84 14.00 -2.16
C GLU A 147 -5.94 15.23 -2.08
N GLU A 148 -5.71 15.76 -0.89
CA GLU A 148 -4.91 16.96 -0.68
C GLU A 148 -3.98 16.80 0.52
N ILE A 149 -2.80 17.41 0.44
CA ILE A 149 -1.86 17.53 1.56
C ILE A 149 -1.39 18.98 1.65
N SER A 150 -1.43 19.57 2.84
CA SER A 150 -0.96 20.95 3.01
C SER A 150 0.56 21.02 2.95
N GLY A 151 1.06 22.17 2.50
CA GLY A 151 2.51 22.39 2.42
C GLY A 151 3.23 22.26 3.76
N THR A 152 2.60 22.72 4.84
CA THR A 152 3.12 22.65 6.21
C THR A 152 3.24 21.21 6.69
N GLU A 153 2.22 20.38 6.44
CA GLU A 153 2.22 18.97 6.83
C GLU A 153 3.25 18.17 6.04
N LEU A 154 3.36 18.41 4.72
CA LEU A 154 4.40 17.77 3.91
C LEU A 154 5.80 18.17 4.35
N GLU A 155 6.04 19.44 4.64
CA GLU A 155 7.33 19.92 5.13
C GLU A 155 7.73 19.22 6.43
N GLN A 156 6.78 19.00 7.35
CA GLN A 156 7.00 18.28 8.60
C GLN A 156 7.30 16.79 8.37
N ASP A 157 6.54 16.13 7.50
CA ASP A 157 6.70 14.70 7.22
C ASP A 157 8.01 14.43 6.45
N LEU A 158 8.34 15.29 5.46
CA LEU A 158 9.58 15.21 4.70
C LEU A 158 10.83 15.53 5.55
N ASN A 159 10.75 16.51 6.46
CA ASN A 159 11.85 16.76 7.40
C ASN A 159 12.09 15.58 8.36
N SER A 160 11.01 14.90 8.77
CA SER A 160 11.10 13.69 9.59
C SER A 160 11.72 12.53 8.78
N PHE A 161 11.40 12.42 7.49
CA PHE A 161 12.02 11.47 6.56
C PHE A 161 13.53 11.70 6.37
N VAL A 162 13.92 12.95 6.16
CA VAL A 162 15.32 13.34 5.93
C VAL A 162 16.17 13.16 7.18
N GLY A 163 15.65 13.52 8.35
CA GLY A 163 16.41 13.56 9.59
C GLY A 163 16.69 12.20 10.24
N GLU A 164 16.31 11.08 9.61
CA GLU A 164 16.46 9.70 10.11
C GLU A 164 16.07 9.55 11.60
N ARG A 165 15.11 10.35 12.08
CA ARG A 165 14.58 10.21 13.43
C ARG A 165 13.65 9.00 13.42
N GLU A 166 14.24 7.84 13.69
CA GLU A 166 13.67 6.49 13.54
C GLU A 166 12.31 6.25 14.24
N GLU A 167 11.87 7.19 15.09
CA GLU A 167 10.61 7.09 15.83
C GLU A 167 9.38 7.63 15.08
N ARG A 168 9.53 8.47 14.04
CA ARG A 168 8.40 9.00 13.24
C ARG A 168 8.45 8.51 11.80
N ARG A 169 7.47 7.69 11.40
CA ARG A 169 7.30 7.20 10.01
C ARG A 169 6.25 8.01 9.25
N TRP A 170 6.42 8.06 7.92
CA TRP A 170 5.96 9.10 6.98
C TRP A 170 4.56 8.82 6.40
N GLY A 171 3.58 8.73 7.29
CA GLY A 171 2.24 8.24 6.96
C GLY A 171 1.45 9.14 5.98
N LEU A 172 1.70 10.45 5.98
CA LEU A 172 0.98 11.37 5.07
C LEU A 172 1.52 11.27 3.65
N MET A 173 2.84 11.30 3.50
CA MET A 173 3.50 11.11 2.20
C MET A 173 3.11 9.76 1.58
N TYR A 174 3.09 8.69 2.37
CA TYR A 174 2.68 7.37 1.92
C TYR A 174 1.21 7.31 1.45
N ARG A 175 0.28 7.82 2.27
CA ARG A 175 -1.15 7.84 1.92
C ARG A 175 -1.43 8.68 0.68
N PHE A 176 -0.75 9.82 0.55
CA PHE A 176 -0.89 10.69 -0.62
C PHE A 176 -0.41 10.00 -1.89
N LEU A 177 0.80 9.42 -1.88
CA LEU A 177 1.33 8.67 -3.02
C LEU A 177 0.45 7.45 -3.38
N SER A 178 -0.13 6.78 -2.38
CA SER A 178 -1.07 5.68 -2.62
C SER A 178 -2.36 6.17 -3.29
N THR A 179 -2.82 7.37 -2.91
CA THR A 179 -3.98 8.01 -3.55
C THR A 179 -3.68 8.39 -5.00
N VAL A 180 -2.50 8.96 -5.28
CA VAL A 180 -2.05 9.23 -6.64
C VAL A 180 -1.92 7.94 -7.46
N HIS A 181 -1.36 6.87 -6.89
CA HIS A 181 -1.28 5.56 -7.53
C HIS A 181 -2.66 5.00 -7.92
N GLN A 182 -3.66 5.11 -7.04
CA GLN A 182 -5.03 4.70 -7.34
C GLN A 182 -5.62 5.50 -8.51
N HIS A 183 -5.49 6.84 -8.49
CA HIS A 183 -5.95 7.68 -9.60
C HIS A 183 -5.24 7.35 -10.91
N LEU A 184 -3.93 7.05 -10.89
CA LEU A 184 -3.19 6.61 -12.08
C LEU A 184 -3.72 5.29 -12.62
N ASN A 185 -4.05 4.33 -11.75
CA ASN A 185 -4.63 3.05 -12.15
C ASN A 185 -6.04 3.22 -12.74
N GLU A 186 -6.84 4.14 -12.19
CA GLU A 186 -8.19 4.44 -12.68
C GLU A 186 -8.20 5.16 -14.03
N GLU A 187 -7.28 6.11 -14.22
CA GLU A 187 -7.18 6.92 -15.45
C GLU A 187 -6.44 6.16 -16.58
N ALA A 188 -5.72 5.08 -16.26
CA ALA A 188 -4.87 4.35 -17.20
C ALA A 188 -4.78 2.82 -16.94
N PRO A 189 -5.90 2.10 -16.78
CA PRO A 189 -5.92 0.73 -16.24
C PRO A 189 -5.19 -0.32 -17.09
N THR A 190 -5.07 -0.10 -18.40
CA THR A 190 -4.45 -1.06 -19.33
C THR A 190 -3.00 -0.75 -19.68
N GLU A 191 -2.52 0.44 -19.33
CA GLU A 191 -1.16 0.89 -19.68
C GLU A 191 -0.29 1.16 -18.45
N TYR A 192 -0.90 1.45 -17.29
CA TYR A 192 -0.18 1.83 -16.08
C TYR A 192 0.25 0.61 -15.27
N ARG A 193 1.52 0.60 -14.87
CA ARG A 193 2.09 -0.38 -13.92
C ARG A 193 3.05 0.32 -12.99
N ALA A 194 3.02 0.01 -11.69
CA ALA A 194 3.95 0.59 -10.70
C ALA A 194 5.03 -0.41 -10.28
N SER A 195 6.18 0.09 -9.84
CA SER A 195 7.31 -0.73 -9.38
C SER A 195 7.13 -1.22 -7.96
N ASP A 196 7.63 -2.43 -7.74
CA ASP A 196 7.69 -3.27 -6.53
C ASP A 196 8.16 -2.63 -5.22
N GLY A 197 8.72 -1.43 -5.24
CA GLY A 197 9.39 -0.83 -4.09
C GLY A 197 9.33 0.68 -4.10
N TRP A 198 8.96 1.23 -2.95
CA TRP A 198 9.04 2.64 -2.66
C TRP A 198 10.49 2.91 -2.28
N ALA A 199 11.26 3.45 -3.21
CA ALA A 199 12.71 3.44 -3.13
C ALA A 199 13.28 4.83 -2.84
N ARG A 200 14.23 4.90 -1.90
CA ARG A 200 15.38 5.82 -2.00
C ARG A 200 16.14 5.40 -3.27
N THR A 201 16.38 6.31 -4.22
CA THR A 201 17.31 6.05 -5.32
C THR A 201 18.59 6.93 -5.15
N PRO A 202 19.64 6.81 -5.98
CA PRO A 202 20.98 7.31 -5.68
C PRO A 202 21.27 8.75 -6.16
N LYS A 203 20.29 9.45 -6.71
CA LYS A 203 20.46 10.79 -7.31
C LYS A 203 20.62 11.91 -6.26
N GLY A 204 21.86 12.15 -5.84
CA GLY A 204 22.24 13.34 -5.06
C GLY A 204 22.15 13.18 -3.54
N GLU A 205 22.55 14.23 -2.82
CA GLU A 205 22.61 14.27 -1.35
C GLU A 205 21.25 14.53 -0.67
N GLU A 206 20.21 14.93 -1.41
CA GLU A 206 18.89 15.25 -0.83
C GLU A 206 17.95 14.03 -0.84
N PRO A 207 17.35 13.64 0.30
CA PRO A 207 16.43 12.51 0.37
C PRO A 207 15.12 12.75 -0.39
N TYR A 208 14.66 11.71 -1.07
CA TYR A 208 13.37 11.69 -1.77
C TYR A 208 12.62 10.39 -1.52
N TYR A 209 11.29 10.50 -1.51
CA TYR A 209 10.37 9.40 -1.20
C TYR A 209 9.35 9.26 -2.32
N GLY A 210 9.26 8.07 -2.91
CA GLY A 210 8.45 7.85 -4.10
C GLY A 210 8.57 6.43 -4.64
N PHE A 211 8.01 6.20 -5.81
CA PHE A 211 8.04 4.91 -6.49
C PHE A 211 8.21 5.10 -8.01
N CYS A 212 8.64 4.04 -8.71
CA CYS A 212 8.70 4.06 -10.16
C CYS A 212 7.42 3.53 -10.80
N PHE A 213 7.13 3.92 -12.04
CA PHE A 213 6.05 3.32 -12.82
C PHE A 213 6.38 3.29 -14.32
N TRP A 214 5.58 2.55 -15.07
CA TRP A 214 5.63 2.38 -16.51
C TRP A 214 4.29 2.75 -17.14
N LEU A 215 4.34 3.21 -18.39
CA LEU A 215 3.18 3.39 -19.26
C LEU A 215 3.41 2.63 -20.57
N GLY A 216 2.55 1.65 -20.84
CA GLY A 216 2.66 0.73 -21.99
C GLY A 216 3.52 -0.49 -21.68
N ASP A 217 4.20 -1.04 -22.68
CA ASP A 217 5.02 -2.25 -22.52
C ASP A 217 6.26 -2.01 -21.66
N ASP A 218 6.69 -3.03 -20.90
CA ASP A 218 7.83 -2.99 -19.95
C ASP A 218 9.18 -2.59 -20.60
N ALA A 219 9.25 -2.52 -21.93
CA ALA A 219 10.40 -2.05 -22.71
C ALA A 219 10.53 -0.50 -22.77
N LYS A 220 9.54 0.25 -22.27
CA LYS A 220 9.44 1.72 -22.30
C LYS A 220 9.85 2.35 -20.96
N PRO A 221 10.19 3.66 -20.92
CA PRO A 221 10.96 4.23 -19.81
C PRO A 221 10.29 4.07 -18.44
N ARG A 222 11.11 3.70 -17.45
CA ARG A 222 10.75 3.61 -16.03
C ARG A 222 10.71 5.01 -15.43
N TYR A 223 9.54 5.63 -15.36
CA TYR A 223 9.34 6.91 -14.69
C TYR A 223 9.54 6.78 -13.18
N TRP A 224 9.92 7.87 -12.51
CA TRP A 224 9.94 7.97 -11.05
C TRP A 224 9.07 9.13 -10.59
N LEU A 225 8.25 8.87 -9.59
CA LEU A 225 7.25 9.78 -9.03
C LEU A 225 7.43 9.87 -7.53
N GLY A 226 7.44 11.07 -6.97
CA GLY A 226 7.59 11.22 -5.52
C GLY A 226 7.77 12.64 -5.03
N PHE A 227 8.21 12.73 -3.78
CA PHE A 227 8.54 13.97 -3.08
C PHE A 227 10.04 14.16 -3.00
N TRP A 228 10.51 15.40 -3.22
CA TRP A 228 11.89 15.82 -3.01
C TRP A 228 11.94 17.33 -2.71
N ARG A 229 13.13 17.85 -2.43
CA ARG A 229 13.35 19.30 -2.37
C ARG A 229 13.84 19.80 -3.71
N SER A 230 13.15 20.79 -4.26
CA SER A 230 13.55 21.39 -5.54
C SER A 230 14.94 22.02 -5.39
N ASN A 231 15.85 21.73 -6.32
CA ASN A 231 17.20 22.33 -6.31
C ASN A 231 17.17 23.86 -6.40
N ASN A 232 16.16 24.41 -7.07
CA ASN A 232 16.03 25.85 -7.30
C ASN A 232 15.46 26.58 -6.07
N THR A 233 14.41 26.04 -5.46
CA THR A 233 13.66 26.75 -4.41
C THR A 233 13.94 26.22 -3.01
N LYS A 234 14.59 25.05 -2.89
CA LYS A 234 14.79 24.29 -1.64
C LYS A 234 13.51 23.92 -0.90
N LYS A 235 12.34 24.15 -1.52
CA LYS A 235 11.03 23.78 -0.99
C LYS A 235 10.67 22.34 -1.37
N PRO A 236 9.87 21.64 -0.55
CA PRO A 236 9.26 20.37 -0.92
C PRO A 236 8.43 20.53 -2.18
N VAL A 237 8.63 19.63 -3.11
CA VAL A 237 7.84 19.50 -4.33
C VAL A 237 7.39 18.05 -4.48
N PHE A 238 6.31 17.86 -5.23
CA PHE A 238 5.95 16.58 -5.78
C PHE A 238 6.19 16.63 -7.28
N GLY A 239 6.65 15.53 -7.88
CA GLY A 239 6.84 15.56 -9.32
C GLY A 239 7.24 14.25 -9.95
N LEU A 240 7.56 14.35 -11.23
CA LEU A 240 7.87 13.24 -12.12
C LEU A 240 9.25 13.43 -12.74
N SER A 241 10.01 12.35 -12.82
CA SER A 241 11.21 12.28 -13.64
C SER A 241 11.17 11.06 -14.56
N ALA A 242 11.84 11.16 -15.71
CA ALA A 242 12.01 10.06 -16.65
C ALA A 242 13.50 9.76 -16.83
N PRO A 243 13.90 8.52 -17.13
CA PRO A 243 15.30 8.16 -17.37
C PRO A 243 15.77 8.78 -18.70
N SER A 244 16.96 9.39 -18.71
CA SER A 244 17.65 9.78 -19.95
C SER A 244 19.15 9.50 -19.88
N GLU A 245 19.79 9.39 -21.05
CA GLU A 245 21.24 9.21 -21.20
C GLU A 245 22.06 10.34 -20.58
N ARG A 246 21.48 11.54 -20.46
CA ARG A 246 22.12 12.72 -19.82
C ARG A 246 21.77 12.85 -18.33
N GLY A 247 21.21 11.78 -17.74
CA GLY A 247 20.61 11.75 -16.40
C GLY A 247 19.10 12.05 -16.45
N PRO A 248 18.29 11.53 -15.53
CA PRO A 248 16.84 11.61 -15.65
C PRO A 248 16.32 13.07 -15.66
N PRO A 249 15.75 13.60 -16.76
CA PRO A 249 15.09 14.90 -16.74
C PRO A 249 13.93 14.87 -15.75
N VAL A 250 13.82 15.93 -14.97
CA VAL A 250 12.58 16.23 -14.24
C VAL A 250 11.58 16.70 -15.28
N LEU A 251 10.50 15.92 -15.46
CA LEU A 251 9.45 16.23 -16.42
C LEU A 251 8.54 17.34 -15.88
N PHE A 252 8.23 17.30 -14.59
CA PHE A 252 7.57 18.41 -13.91
C PHE A 252 7.84 18.40 -12.39
N GLU A 253 7.76 19.58 -11.78
CA GLU A 253 7.67 19.79 -10.34
C GLU A 253 6.40 20.61 -10.06
N GLU A 254 5.62 20.18 -9.09
CA GLU A 254 4.47 20.92 -8.61
C GLU A 254 4.76 21.47 -7.20
N PRO A 255 4.70 22.80 -7.00
CA PRO A 255 4.77 23.39 -5.67
C PRO A 255 3.47 23.12 -4.88
N LEU A 256 3.57 23.23 -3.56
CA LEU A 256 2.58 22.85 -2.54
C LEU A 256 1.15 23.43 -2.75
N SER A 257 0.36 22.76 -3.58
CA SER A 257 -1.11 22.79 -3.61
C SER A 257 -1.59 21.54 -4.35
N PHE A 258 -1.39 20.39 -3.73
CA PHE A 258 -1.55 19.11 -4.40
C PHE A 258 -3.01 18.66 -4.39
N ASN A 259 -3.56 18.40 -5.56
CA ASN A 259 -4.77 17.60 -5.71
C ASN A 259 -4.39 16.28 -6.41
N ALA A 260 -4.58 15.15 -5.73
CA ALA A 260 -4.06 13.85 -6.18
C ALA A 260 -4.62 13.43 -7.54
N GLY A 261 -5.93 13.62 -7.79
CA GLY A 261 -6.54 13.33 -9.08
C GLY A 261 -6.06 14.24 -10.21
N ALA A 262 -5.94 15.55 -9.96
CA ALA A 262 -5.39 16.50 -10.94
C ALA A 262 -3.92 16.18 -11.27
N LEU A 263 -3.13 15.84 -10.24
CA LEU A 263 -1.75 15.40 -10.39
C LEU A 263 -1.65 14.12 -11.21
N ALA A 264 -2.48 13.11 -10.96
CA ALA A 264 -2.50 11.87 -11.74
C ALA A 264 -2.70 12.13 -13.24
N ARG A 265 -3.69 12.96 -13.59
CA ARG A 265 -3.92 13.35 -14.99
C ARG A 265 -2.72 14.07 -15.60
N ARG A 266 -2.10 14.97 -14.83
CA ARG A 266 -0.90 15.69 -15.28
C ARG A 266 0.29 14.76 -15.48
N ILE A 267 0.54 13.84 -14.55
CA ILE A 267 1.57 12.80 -14.66
C ILE A 267 1.41 11.99 -15.93
N LEU A 268 0.19 11.52 -16.22
CA LEU A 268 -0.09 10.77 -17.44
C LEU A 268 0.13 11.61 -18.69
N SER A 269 -0.30 12.88 -18.70
CA SER A 269 -0.08 13.80 -19.82
C SER A 269 1.41 14.01 -20.10
N GLU A 270 2.20 14.31 -19.06
CA GLU A 270 3.64 14.55 -19.19
C GLU A 270 4.40 13.28 -19.60
N ALA A 271 4.06 12.14 -19.01
CA ALA A 271 4.68 10.87 -19.32
C ALA A 271 4.37 10.42 -20.76
N ARG A 272 3.11 10.53 -21.21
CA ARG A 272 2.71 10.24 -22.60
C ARG A 272 3.38 11.19 -23.60
N GLY A 273 3.47 12.48 -23.26
CA GLY A 273 4.17 13.49 -24.08
C GLY A 273 5.64 13.16 -24.27
N TYR A 274 6.32 12.70 -23.22
CA TYR A 274 7.72 12.28 -23.28
C TYR A 274 7.93 11.06 -24.20
N ASN A 275 7.00 10.08 -24.18
CA ASN A 275 7.06 8.91 -25.07
C ASN A 275 6.93 9.22 -26.56
N CYS A 276 6.36 10.39 -26.91
CA CYS A 276 6.15 10.81 -28.30
C CYS A 276 7.31 11.63 -28.89
N GLN A 277 8.36 11.95 -28.11
CA GLN A 277 9.50 12.70 -28.62
C GLN A 277 10.47 11.77 -29.38
N PRO A 278 10.93 12.14 -30.59
CA PRO A 278 11.99 11.39 -31.26
C PRO A 278 13.27 11.43 -30.42
N ARG A 279 13.87 10.25 -30.19
CA ARG A 279 15.16 10.10 -29.48
C ARG A 279 16.31 10.74 -30.26
#